data_AF-A0A955B4W9-F1
#
_entry.id   AF-A0A955B4W9-F1
#
_cell.length_a   1.000
_cell.length_b   1.000
_cell.length_c   1.000
_cell.angle_alpha   90.00
_cell.angle_beta   90.00
_cell.angle_gamma   90.00
#
_symmetry.space_group_name_H-M   'P 1'
#
loop_
_entity.id
_entity.type
_entity.pdbx_description
1 polymer ?
#
loop_
_entity_poly.entity_id
_entity_poly.type
_entity_poly.pdbx_seq_one_letter_code
_entity_poly.pdbx_strand_id
1 'polypeptide(L)'
;MLIFRLNHAQHAIVDGRLDEACEVLSESAAKEHRRGQELIGKLVKKLIDRAQEHLQAERYREALNDCEKATQLAGNQPEIVELRENALAADKAAAKNAQRRQLAIATAKRHIDRGEIALGQAACDEIGSSTTVAELKKEADRRDHIIHSRIQRVERAIADSELNEAVAVLRELKTICPQNERFLALLVALGKTIVNQANGAIESGQLVHAVDAMDRIRGLIDSEAAVACRRSLELCQRIANGLNECDLRPVLADLRSLQQAHTSASWISEAIEAAQVSQQARDQLSTSPLSVLAHREFRKARQAANGRHSDKPPIVTATIVPQTLEAIVDSVPDAFALQVDGAPGCFVLRRDSITFGPRSASQKHDVEVAGQATALATITREDGDYILQSDQPIVINNRKATSRLLSHGDRVELGVRSSFKFSLPCAASSSAVIELTGCSGPQGGRRLVLFDNALVIANNAASHVRSSMASDPYVLFVRDNRLQARPMDTGKGKAGEPVPVEFDRPVLLGDINVVASAVNVDARRNV
;
A
#
# COMPACT_ATOMS: atom_id res chain seq x y z
N MET A 1 69.73 31.27 16.01
CA MET A 1 68.67 30.42 15.43
C MET A 1 67.84 31.14 14.35
N LEU A 2 67.32 32.36 14.59
CA LEU A 2 66.45 33.08 13.65
C LEU A 2 67.02 33.22 12.22
N ILE A 3 68.30 33.60 12.07
CA ILE A 3 68.94 33.78 10.76
C ILE A 3 68.92 32.48 9.92
N PHE A 4 69.12 31.32 10.56
CA PHE A 4 69.08 30.03 9.88
C PHE A 4 67.67 29.71 9.37
N ARG A 5 66.64 29.96 10.19
CA ARG A 5 65.23 29.82 9.78
C ARG A 5 64.86 30.74 8.62
N LEU A 6 65.33 31.99 8.63
CA LEU A 6 65.08 32.93 7.52
C LEU A 6 65.79 32.51 6.23
N ASN A 7 67.01 31.98 6.30
CA ASN A 7 67.69 31.42 5.12
C ASN A 7 66.94 30.20 4.59
N HIS A 8 66.47 29.33 5.48
CA HIS A 8 65.68 28.15 5.11
C HIS A 8 64.37 28.54 4.42
N ALA A 9 63.60 29.50 4.97
CA ALA A 9 62.41 30.04 4.32
C ALA A 9 62.72 30.64 2.95
N GLN A 10 63.84 31.36 2.80
CA GLN A 10 64.25 31.90 1.50
C GLN A 10 64.51 30.80 0.47
N HIS A 11 65.20 29.71 0.85
CA HIS A 11 65.40 28.57 -0.03
C HIS A 11 64.07 27.88 -0.39
N ALA A 12 63.19 27.67 0.59
CA ALA A 12 61.87 27.09 0.36
C ALA A 12 61.03 27.91 -0.63
N ILE A 13 61.06 29.26 -0.56
CA ILE A 13 60.37 30.14 -1.53
C ILE A 13 60.94 29.97 -2.94
N VAL A 14 62.27 29.93 -3.08
CA VAL A 14 62.95 29.77 -4.38
C VAL A 14 62.62 28.41 -5.00
N ASP A 15 62.55 27.36 -4.18
CA ASP A 15 62.22 26.00 -4.60
C ASP A 15 60.72 25.78 -4.86
N GLY A 16 59.86 26.79 -4.66
CA GLY A 16 58.41 26.66 -4.81
C GLY A 16 57.70 25.91 -3.67
N ARG A 17 58.41 25.61 -2.57
CA ARG A 17 57.87 24.97 -1.36
C ARG A 17 57.20 26.02 -0.47
N LEU A 18 56.11 26.59 -0.98
CA LEU A 18 55.45 27.76 -0.37
C LEU A 18 54.83 27.44 1.01
N ASP A 19 54.38 26.22 1.24
CA ASP A 19 53.74 25.82 2.51
C ASP A 19 54.76 25.73 3.66
N GLU A 20 55.92 25.12 3.38
CA GLU A 20 57.08 25.07 4.29
C GLU A 20 57.59 26.49 4.61
N ALA A 21 57.67 27.36 3.59
CA ALA A 21 58.02 28.76 3.79
C ALA A 21 56.99 29.50 4.65
N CYS A 22 55.69 29.20 4.50
CA CYS A 22 54.61 29.80 5.26
C CYS A 22 54.67 29.42 6.75
N GLU A 23 54.93 28.15 7.05
CA GLU A 23 55.08 27.66 8.43
C GLU A 23 56.21 28.40 9.15
N VAL A 24 57.38 28.50 8.49
CA VAL A 24 58.57 29.15 9.07
C VAL A 24 58.36 30.65 9.26
N LEU A 25 57.70 31.33 8.31
CA LEU A 25 57.49 32.78 8.36
C LEU A 25 56.27 33.21 9.21
N SER A 26 55.43 32.28 9.65
CA SER A 26 54.29 32.58 10.53
C SER A 26 54.69 32.86 11.98
N GLU A 27 55.91 32.47 12.39
CA GLU A 27 56.44 32.72 13.74
C GLU A 27 56.63 34.22 14.03
N SER A 28 56.29 34.67 15.25
CA SER A 28 56.33 36.10 15.64
C SER A 28 57.71 36.74 15.44
N ALA A 29 58.78 36.03 15.79
CA ALA A 29 60.15 36.51 15.64
C ALA A 29 60.56 36.78 14.18
N ALA A 30 59.94 36.09 13.21
CA ALA A 30 60.18 36.34 11.79
C ALA A 30 59.42 37.58 11.30
N LYS A 31 58.22 37.83 11.82
CA LYS A 31 57.37 39.00 11.46
C LYS A 31 57.97 40.33 11.93
N GLU A 32 58.66 40.34 13.06
CA GLU A 32 59.31 41.54 13.62
C GLU A 32 60.66 41.87 12.95
N HIS A 33 61.29 40.91 12.28
CA HIS A 33 62.60 41.09 11.66
C HIS A 33 62.46 41.65 10.23
N ARG A 34 63.18 42.73 9.89
CA ARG A 34 63.13 43.38 8.56
C ARG A 34 63.28 42.40 7.38
N ARG A 35 64.29 41.54 7.43
CA ARG A 35 64.51 40.51 6.39
C ARG A 35 63.36 39.50 6.31
N GLY A 36 62.70 39.20 7.43
CA GLY A 36 61.52 38.33 7.46
C GLY A 36 60.33 39.01 6.79
N GLN A 37 60.12 40.31 6.99
CA GLN A 37 59.09 41.10 6.30
C GLN A 37 59.30 41.12 4.77
N GLU A 38 60.54 41.27 4.31
CA GLU A 38 60.86 41.20 2.87
C GLU A 38 60.56 39.82 2.28
N LEU A 39 60.86 38.74 3.02
CA LEU A 39 60.54 37.37 2.61
C LEU A 39 59.03 37.09 2.63
N ILE A 40 58.31 37.61 3.62
CA ILE A 40 56.85 37.55 3.70
C ILE A 40 56.23 38.19 2.47
N GLY A 41 56.66 39.39 2.06
CA GLY A 41 56.16 40.05 0.85
C GLY A 41 56.38 39.23 -0.43
N LYS A 42 57.54 38.57 -0.56
CA LYS A 42 57.84 37.67 -1.68
C LYS A 42 56.97 36.41 -1.67
N LEU A 43 56.80 35.80 -0.50
CA LEU A 43 55.97 34.60 -0.34
C LEU A 43 54.50 34.91 -0.63
N VAL A 44 53.97 36.02 -0.11
CA VAL A 44 52.58 36.45 -0.33
C VAL A 44 52.31 36.65 -1.82
N LYS A 45 53.21 37.31 -2.56
CA LYS A 45 53.08 37.44 -4.01
C LYS A 45 53.02 36.08 -4.71
N LYS A 46 53.90 35.14 -4.34
CA LYS A 46 53.91 33.77 -4.88
C LYS A 46 52.64 32.98 -4.54
N LEU A 47 52.07 33.17 -3.33
CA LEU A 47 50.80 32.57 -2.94
C LEU A 47 49.62 33.16 -3.73
N ILE A 48 49.61 34.47 -3.99
CA ILE A 48 48.61 35.13 -4.84
C ILE A 48 48.69 34.58 -6.27
N ASP A 49 49.89 34.50 -6.85
CA ASP A 49 50.10 33.94 -8.20
C ASP A 49 49.56 32.49 -8.26
N ARG A 50 49.92 31.64 -7.29
CA ARG A 50 49.44 30.24 -7.21
C ARG A 50 47.94 30.14 -6.99
N ALA A 51 47.36 31.02 -6.17
CA ALA A 51 45.91 31.08 -5.95
C ALA A 51 45.16 31.47 -7.24
N GLN A 52 45.70 32.39 -8.04
CA GLN A 52 45.15 32.74 -9.35
C GLN A 52 45.21 31.55 -10.31
N GLU A 53 46.33 30.82 -10.35
CA GLU A 53 46.46 29.59 -11.13
C GLU A 53 45.44 28.51 -10.68
N HIS A 54 45.23 28.36 -9.36
CA HIS A 54 44.22 27.45 -8.83
C HIS A 54 42.80 27.88 -9.23
N LEU A 55 42.49 29.18 -9.16
CA LEU A 55 41.20 29.72 -9.57
C LEU A 55 40.93 29.49 -11.06
N GLN A 56 41.91 29.74 -11.92
CA GLN A 56 41.81 29.49 -13.37
C GLN A 56 41.65 28.00 -13.70
N ALA A 57 42.24 27.12 -12.89
CA ALA A 57 42.11 25.67 -13.00
C ALA A 57 40.86 25.11 -12.29
N GLU A 58 39.91 25.96 -11.87
CA GLU A 58 38.69 25.58 -11.14
C GLU A 58 38.94 24.83 -9.81
N ARG A 59 40.13 24.96 -9.25
CA ARG A 59 40.56 24.41 -7.95
C ARG A 59 40.29 25.42 -6.84
N TYR A 60 39.01 25.71 -6.62
CA TYR A 60 38.60 26.85 -5.78
C TYR A 60 39.03 26.71 -4.31
N ARG A 61 39.04 25.49 -3.76
CA ARG A 61 39.42 25.25 -2.36
C ARG A 61 40.90 25.49 -2.13
N GLU A 62 41.73 25.08 -3.09
CA GLU A 62 43.17 25.30 -3.08
C GLU A 62 43.49 26.79 -3.22
N ALA A 63 42.76 27.51 -4.09
CA ALA A 63 42.87 28.97 -4.21
C ALA A 63 42.51 29.68 -2.88
N LEU A 64 41.44 29.24 -2.20
CA LEU A 64 41.03 29.80 -0.91
C LEU A 64 42.07 29.54 0.19
N ASN A 65 42.64 28.34 0.24
CA ASN A 65 43.71 28.00 1.20
C ASN A 65 44.95 28.89 1.01
N ASP A 66 45.33 29.17 -0.24
CA ASP A 66 46.44 30.08 -0.54
C ASP A 66 46.12 31.53 -0.17
N CYS A 67 44.88 31.99 -0.39
CA CYS A 67 44.43 33.29 0.09
C CYS A 67 44.44 33.36 1.63
N GLU A 68 44.05 32.30 2.35
CA GLU A 68 44.07 32.26 3.81
C GLU A 68 45.50 32.35 4.36
N LYS A 69 46.45 31.60 3.77
CA LYS A 69 47.88 31.68 4.12
C LYS A 69 48.45 33.06 3.85
N ALA A 70 48.15 33.65 2.70
CA ALA A 70 48.54 35.01 2.37
C ALA A 70 47.96 36.02 3.40
N THR A 71 46.69 35.85 3.78
CA THR A 71 46.03 36.67 4.82
C THR A 71 46.70 36.55 6.18
N GLN A 72 47.09 35.34 6.60
CA GLN A 72 47.75 35.09 7.89
C GLN A 72 49.14 35.76 7.99
N LEU A 73 49.82 35.91 6.85
CA LEU A 73 51.16 36.50 6.76
C LEU A 73 51.13 38.03 6.64
N ALA A 74 50.28 38.57 5.76
CA ALA A 74 50.28 39.99 5.40
C ALA A 74 49.01 40.77 5.79
N GLY A 75 48.04 40.13 6.43
CA GLY A 75 46.75 40.73 6.78
C GLY A 75 45.83 40.89 5.57
N ASN A 76 44.81 41.75 5.70
CA ASN A 76 43.78 41.96 4.68
C ASN A 76 44.26 42.93 3.59
N GLN A 77 45.26 42.56 2.81
CA GLN A 77 45.64 43.33 1.63
C GLN A 77 44.51 43.30 0.59
N PRO A 78 44.23 44.42 -0.12
CA PRO A 78 43.13 44.49 -1.09
C PRO A 78 43.15 43.37 -2.15
N GLU A 79 44.33 43.06 -2.68
CA GLU A 79 44.52 42.03 -3.72
C GLU A 79 44.15 40.61 -3.22
N ILE A 80 44.48 40.29 -1.96
CA ILE A 80 44.14 38.98 -1.34
C ILE A 80 42.63 38.90 -1.08
N VAL A 81 42.05 40.00 -0.60
CA VAL A 81 40.61 40.08 -0.32
C VAL A 81 39.80 39.89 -1.61
N GLU A 82 40.15 40.61 -2.68
CA GLU A 82 39.49 40.50 -3.98
C GLU A 82 39.60 39.08 -4.55
N LEU A 83 40.80 38.49 -4.54
CA LEU A 83 41.00 37.12 -5.04
C LEU A 83 40.21 36.09 -4.24
N ARG A 84 40.16 36.23 -2.91
CA ARG A 84 39.36 35.36 -2.03
C ARG A 84 37.86 35.50 -2.31
N GLU A 85 37.36 36.72 -2.49
CA GLU A 85 35.95 36.96 -2.84
C GLU A 85 35.59 36.33 -4.19
N ASN A 86 36.46 36.47 -5.19
CA ASN A 86 36.29 35.83 -6.50
C ASN A 86 36.27 34.30 -6.40
N ALA A 87 37.19 33.70 -5.64
CA ALA A 87 37.23 32.26 -5.43
C ALA A 87 36.00 31.74 -4.67
N LEU A 88 35.52 32.47 -3.65
CA LEU A 88 34.29 32.13 -2.92
C LEU A 88 33.05 32.21 -3.83
N ALA A 89 32.96 33.24 -4.66
CA ALA A 89 31.85 33.39 -5.60
C ALA A 89 31.84 32.27 -6.65
N ALA A 90 33.02 31.92 -7.19
CA ALA A 90 33.18 30.83 -8.14
C ALA A 90 32.83 29.45 -7.53
N ASP A 91 33.31 29.16 -6.31
CA ASP A 91 33.00 27.90 -5.60
C ASP A 91 31.49 27.75 -5.35
N LYS A 92 30.83 28.82 -4.88
CA LYS A 92 29.37 28.83 -4.68
C LYS A 92 28.60 28.61 -5.99
N ALA A 93 29.04 29.25 -7.08
CA ALA A 93 28.42 29.07 -8.39
C ALA A 93 28.60 27.64 -8.92
N ALA A 94 29.80 27.08 -8.79
CA ALA A 94 30.11 25.70 -9.17
C ALA A 94 29.30 24.69 -8.35
N ALA A 95 29.22 24.86 -7.03
CA ALA A 95 28.41 24.02 -6.15
C ALA A 95 26.92 24.06 -6.53
N LYS A 96 26.37 25.25 -6.81
CA LYS A 96 24.98 25.42 -7.26
C LYS A 96 24.73 24.74 -8.60
N ASN A 97 25.66 24.85 -9.55
CA ASN A 97 25.56 24.20 -10.85
C ASN A 97 25.64 22.68 -10.73
N ALA A 98 26.55 22.16 -9.90
CA ALA A 98 26.65 20.74 -9.59
C ALA A 98 25.37 20.20 -8.96
N GLN A 99 24.78 20.92 -7.99
CA GLN A 99 23.50 20.55 -7.38
C GLN A 99 22.35 20.53 -8.38
N ARG A 100 22.23 21.57 -9.22
CA ARG A 100 21.23 21.63 -10.30
C ARG A 100 21.38 20.46 -11.27
N ARG A 101 22.62 20.14 -11.64
CA ARG A 101 22.94 19.00 -12.49
C ARG A 101 22.53 17.67 -11.87
N GLN A 102 22.86 17.46 -10.59
CA GLN A 102 22.47 16.25 -9.85
C GLN A 102 20.94 16.10 -9.76
N LEU A 103 20.24 17.21 -9.50
CA LEU A 103 18.77 17.21 -9.47
C LEU A 103 18.19 16.86 -10.85
N ALA A 104 18.72 17.44 -11.93
CA ALA A 104 18.28 17.15 -13.28
C ALA A 104 18.51 15.67 -13.66
N ILE A 105 19.67 15.11 -13.31
CA ILE A 105 19.97 13.67 -13.51
C ILE A 105 18.97 12.80 -12.72
N ALA A 106 18.68 13.16 -11.46
CA ALA A 106 17.73 12.44 -10.64
C ALA A 106 16.30 12.50 -11.22
N THR A 107 15.89 13.65 -11.75
CA THR A 107 14.60 13.83 -12.42
C THR A 107 14.52 13.00 -13.70
N ALA A 108 15.54 13.05 -14.57
CA ALA A 108 15.60 12.24 -15.78
C ALA A 108 15.49 10.74 -15.48
N LYS A 109 16.23 10.27 -14.45
CA LYS A 109 16.15 8.89 -13.99
C LYS A 109 14.74 8.50 -13.52
N ARG A 110 14.06 9.38 -12.75
CA ARG A 110 12.67 9.13 -12.32
C ARG A 110 11.71 9.01 -13.49
N HIS A 111 11.86 9.84 -14.53
CA HIS A 111 11.03 9.73 -15.74
C HIS A 111 11.26 8.38 -16.45
N ILE A 112 12.51 7.97 -16.62
CA ILE A 112 12.86 6.65 -17.19
C ILE A 112 12.30 5.50 -16.35
N ASP A 113 12.36 5.61 -15.02
CA ASP A 113 11.84 4.60 -14.08
C ASP A 113 10.30 4.53 -14.03
N ARG A 114 9.61 5.60 -14.40
CA ARG A 114 8.14 5.60 -14.58
C ARG A 114 7.70 5.13 -15.96
N GLY A 115 8.63 4.86 -16.87
CA GLY A 115 8.36 4.53 -18.26
C GLY A 115 8.04 5.74 -19.16
N GLU A 116 8.29 6.96 -18.66
CA GLU A 116 8.14 8.23 -19.41
C GLU A 116 9.43 8.50 -20.22
N ILE A 117 9.75 7.60 -21.15
CA ILE A 117 11.07 7.53 -21.79
C ILE A 117 11.42 8.82 -22.56
N ALA A 118 10.47 9.38 -23.32
CA ALA A 118 10.69 10.61 -24.09
C ALA A 118 11.02 11.82 -23.19
N LEU A 119 10.34 11.97 -22.06
CA LEU A 119 10.64 13.03 -21.08
C LEU A 119 12.01 12.81 -20.43
N GLY A 120 12.36 11.55 -20.13
CA GLY A 120 13.66 11.19 -19.60
C GLY A 120 14.82 11.49 -20.55
N GLN A 121 14.65 11.19 -21.84
CA GLN A 121 15.64 11.51 -22.89
C GLN A 121 15.79 13.02 -23.08
N ALA A 122 14.69 13.76 -23.19
CA ALA A 122 14.71 15.22 -23.30
C ALA A 122 15.43 15.87 -22.09
N ALA A 123 15.13 15.41 -20.87
CA ALA A 123 15.84 15.86 -19.67
C ALA A 123 17.34 15.52 -19.70
N CYS A 124 17.74 14.39 -20.30
CA CYS A 124 19.14 14.04 -20.50
C CYS A 124 19.83 14.94 -21.53
N ASP A 125 19.13 15.40 -22.56
CA ASP A 125 19.67 16.31 -23.58
C ASP A 125 20.00 17.70 -23.00
N GLU A 126 19.19 18.19 -22.07
CA GLU A 126 19.42 19.49 -21.39
C GLU A 126 20.66 19.51 -20.48
N ILE A 127 21.08 18.34 -19.94
CA ILE A 127 22.19 18.24 -18.96
C ILE A 127 23.58 18.28 -19.64
N GLY A 128 23.64 18.05 -20.95
CA GLY A 128 24.89 17.95 -21.72
C GLY A 128 25.63 16.62 -21.52
N SER A 129 26.91 16.58 -21.91
CA SER A 129 27.71 15.35 -21.90
C SER A 129 28.26 15.01 -20.50
N SER A 130 27.95 13.79 -20.06
CA SER A 130 28.53 13.13 -18.88
C SER A 130 28.47 11.62 -19.13
N THR A 131 29.41 10.87 -18.59
CA THR A 131 29.36 9.40 -18.59
C THR A 131 28.04 8.89 -18.01
N THR A 132 27.58 9.49 -16.91
CA THR A 132 26.31 9.12 -16.27
C THR A 132 25.08 9.40 -17.16
N VAL A 133 25.10 10.51 -17.91
CA VAL A 133 24.02 10.86 -18.84
C VAL A 133 24.03 9.91 -20.05
N ALA A 134 25.21 9.54 -20.54
CA ALA A 134 25.34 8.57 -21.62
C ALA A 134 24.83 7.17 -21.22
N GLU A 135 25.09 6.74 -19.99
CA GLU A 135 24.54 5.49 -19.44
C GLU A 135 23.01 5.55 -19.31
N LEU A 136 22.47 6.66 -18.79
CA LEU A 136 21.03 6.85 -18.70
C LEU A 136 20.35 6.85 -20.08
N LYS A 137 20.95 7.46 -21.09
CA LYS A 137 20.44 7.42 -22.47
C LYS A 137 20.42 5.99 -23.03
N LYS A 138 21.50 5.23 -22.86
CA LYS A 138 21.54 3.81 -23.27
C LYS A 138 20.46 2.98 -22.59
N GLU A 139 20.22 3.21 -21.30
CA GLU A 139 19.15 2.52 -20.57
C GLU A 139 17.76 2.93 -21.07
N ALA A 140 17.55 4.22 -21.36
CA ALA A 140 16.32 4.73 -21.94
C ALA A 140 16.04 4.07 -23.30
N ASP A 141 17.03 4.01 -24.19
CA ASP A 141 16.92 3.39 -25.51
C ASP A 141 16.60 1.88 -25.41
N ARG A 142 17.26 1.19 -24.47
CA ARG A 142 16.99 -0.23 -24.20
C ARG A 142 15.54 -0.45 -23.76
N ARG A 143 15.04 0.39 -22.85
CA ARG A 143 13.64 0.31 -22.38
C ARG A 143 12.66 0.65 -23.49
N ASP A 144 12.95 1.67 -24.30
CA ASP A 144 12.11 2.03 -25.44
C ASP A 144 11.96 0.87 -26.42
N HIS A 145 13.07 0.21 -26.76
CA HIS A 145 13.05 -0.97 -27.63
C HIS A 145 12.22 -2.13 -27.06
N ILE A 146 12.32 -2.38 -25.75
CA ILE A 146 11.51 -3.39 -25.05
C ILE A 146 10.02 -3.02 -25.09
N ILE A 147 9.68 -1.76 -24.82
CA ILE A 147 8.30 -1.28 -24.85
C ILE A 147 7.73 -1.41 -26.27
N HIS A 148 8.48 -0.94 -27.27
CA HIS A 148 8.07 -0.96 -28.68
C HIS A 148 7.84 -2.38 -29.19
N SER A 149 8.77 -3.30 -28.94
CA SER A 149 8.63 -4.72 -29.36
C SER A 149 7.43 -5.41 -28.70
N ARG A 150 7.17 -5.11 -27.41
CA ARG A 150 6.00 -5.64 -26.70
C ARG A 150 4.69 -5.04 -27.20
N ILE A 151 4.64 -3.74 -27.50
CA ILE A 151 3.47 -3.10 -28.13
C ILE A 151 3.16 -3.77 -29.47
N GLN A 152 4.15 -3.93 -30.35
CA GLN A 152 3.96 -4.62 -31.63
C GLN A 152 3.44 -6.05 -31.46
N ARG A 153 3.90 -6.76 -30.41
CA ARG A 153 3.40 -8.11 -30.10
C ARG A 153 1.94 -8.10 -29.68
N VAL A 154 1.52 -7.13 -28.86
CA VAL A 154 0.10 -6.95 -28.48
C VAL A 154 -0.75 -6.62 -29.70
N GLU A 155 -0.28 -5.72 -30.56
CA GLU A 155 -1.00 -5.34 -31.80
C GLU A 155 -1.25 -6.56 -32.70
N ARG A 156 -0.23 -7.40 -32.91
CA ARG A 156 -0.38 -8.66 -33.66
C ARG A 156 -1.34 -9.63 -32.98
N ALA A 157 -1.17 -9.87 -31.68
CA ALA A 157 -2.06 -10.76 -30.93
C ALA A 157 -3.53 -10.30 -30.95
N ILE A 158 -3.78 -8.99 -30.95
CA ILE A 158 -5.14 -8.46 -31.13
C ILE A 158 -5.64 -8.70 -32.56
N ALA A 159 -4.82 -8.46 -33.58
CA ALA A 159 -5.18 -8.69 -34.99
C ALA A 159 -5.50 -10.16 -35.27
N ASP A 160 -4.72 -11.08 -34.70
CA ASP A 160 -4.87 -12.53 -34.85
C ASP A 160 -5.94 -13.13 -33.91
N SER A 161 -6.65 -12.28 -33.13
CA SER A 161 -7.65 -12.69 -32.13
C SER A 161 -7.10 -13.58 -30.99
N GLU A 162 -5.80 -13.54 -30.75
CA GLU A 162 -5.10 -14.23 -29.66
C GLU A 162 -5.17 -13.42 -28.35
N LEU A 163 -6.39 -13.22 -27.84
CA LEU A 163 -6.66 -12.30 -26.73
C LEU A 163 -5.93 -12.65 -25.43
N ASN A 164 -5.66 -13.94 -25.18
CA ASN A 164 -4.95 -14.39 -23.98
C ASN A 164 -3.48 -13.92 -23.98
N GLU A 165 -2.83 -13.98 -25.14
CA GLU A 165 -1.47 -13.50 -25.30
C GLU A 165 -1.42 -11.97 -25.16
N ALA A 166 -2.35 -11.26 -25.79
CA ALA A 166 -2.47 -9.81 -25.65
C ALA A 166 -2.62 -9.38 -24.18
N VAL A 167 -3.51 -10.04 -23.41
CA VAL A 167 -3.69 -9.80 -21.97
C VAL A 167 -2.41 -10.04 -21.18
N ALA A 168 -1.71 -11.15 -21.44
CA ALA A 168 -0.48 -11.49 -20.73
C ALA A 168 0.60 -10.44 -20.95
N VAL A 169 0.84 -10.05 -22.21
CA VAL A 169 1.85 -9.02 -22.55
C VAL A 169 1.46 -7.65 -22.00
N LEU A 170 0.17 -7.28 -22.01
CA LEU A 170 -0.29 -6.01 -21.41
C LEU A 170 -0.14 -5.97 -19.89
N ARG A 171 -0.31 -7.09 -19.19
CA ARG A 171 -0.03 -7.17 -17.75
C ARG A 171 1.44 -6.91 -17.45
N GLU A 172 2.34 -7.46 -18.26
CA GLU A 172 3.76 -7.18 -18.14
C GLU A 172 4.08 -5.70 -18.46
N LEU A 173 3.50 -5.15 -19.55
CA LEU A 173 3.67 -3.74 -19.91
C LEU A 173 3.14 -2.77 -18.83
N LYS A 174 2.04 -3.11 -18.14
CA LYS A 174 1.51 -2.31 -17.02
C LYS A 174 2.55 -2.09 -15.91
N THR A 175 3.46 -3.04 -15.71
CA THR A 175 4.54 -2.91 -14.71
C THR A 175 5.69 -2.04 -15.17
N ILE A 176 5.90 -1.93 -16.49
CA ILE A 176 7.04 -1.24 -17.09
C ILE A 176 6.68 0.22 -17.44
N CYS A 177 5.51 0.46 -18.01
CA CYS A 177 5.13 1.76 -18.56
C CYS A 177 3.63 2.06 -18.41
N PRO A 178 3.12 2.27 -17.18
CA PRO A 178 1.69 2.44 -16.93
C PRO A 178 1.08 3.69 -17.60
N GLN A 179 1.90 4.69 -17.94
CA GLN A 179 1.44 5.97 -18.52
C GLN A 179 1.68 6.10 -20.02
N ASN A 180 2.19 5.08 -20.71
CA ASN A 180 2.45 5.18 -22.14
C ASN A 180 1.12 5.29 -22.93
N GLU A 181 0.98 6.32 -23.76
CA GLU A 181 -0.27 6.61 -24.49
C GLU A 181 -0.70 5.45 -25.41
N ARG A 182 0.25 4.81 -26.10
CA ARG A 182 -0.04 3.66 -26.96
C ARG A 182 -0.50 2.45 -26.15
N PHE A 183 0.14 2.21 -25.00
CA PHE A 183 -0.31 1.17 -24.07
C PHE A 183 -1.75 1.41 -23.59
N LEU A 184 -2.09 2.64 -23.21
CA LEU A 184 -3.45 3.01 -22.81
C LEU A 184 -4.47 2.82 -23.96
N ALA A 185 -4.10 3.20 -25.18
CA ALA A 185 -4.94 2.97 -26.37
C ALA A 185 -5.18 1.47 -26.62
N LEU A 186 -4.15 0.63 -26.45
CA LEU A 186 -4.28 -0.82 -26.59
C LEU A 186 -5.14 -1.44 -25.48
N LEU A 187 -5.05 -0.95 -24.24
CA LEU A 187 -5.95 -1.36 -23.16
C LEU A 187 -7.41 -1.08 -23.52
N VAL A 188 -7.71 0.11 -24.03
CA VAL A 188 -9.08 0.46 -24.46
C VAL A 188 -9.54 -0.42 -25.61
N ALA A 189 -8.70 -0.62 -26.62
CA ALA A 189 -9.02 -1.46 -27.77
C ALA A 189 -9.30 -2.91 -27.37
N LEU A 190 -8.42 -3.52 -26.57
CA LEU A 190 -8.59 -4.88 -26.07
C LEU A 190 -9.82 -5.01 -25.17
N GLY A 191 -10.03 -4.04 -24.28
CA GLY A 191 -11.21 -3.99 -23.41
C GLY A 191 -12.50 -3.98 -24.20
N LYS A 192 -12.58 -3.16 -25.26
CA LYS A 192 -13.73 -3.13 -26.15
C LYS A 192 -13.96 -4.49 -26.82
N THR A 193 -12.92 -5.13 -27.34
CA THR A 193 -13.03 -6.44 -27.99
C THR A 193 -13.53 -7.51 -27.02
N ILE A 194 -12.95 -7.60 -25.82
CA ILE A 194 -13.33 -8.60 -24.81
C ILE A 194 -14.73 -8.35 -24.26
N VAL A 195 -15.12 -7.09 -24.00
CA VAL A 195 -16.48 -6.76 -23.57
C VAL A 195 -17.51 -7.09 -24.64
N ASN A 196 -17.21 -6.83 -25.92
CA ASN A 196 -18.09 -7.22 -27.02
C ASN A 196 -18.23 -8.76 -27.11
N GLN A 197 -17.14 -9.50 -26.92
CA GLN A 197 -17.17 -10.97 -26.88
C GLN A 197 -18.02 -11.48 -25.71
N ALA A 198 -17.85 -10.89 -24.53
CA ALA A 198 -18.62 -11.25 -23.34
C ALA A 198 -20.12 -10.94 -23.52
N ASN A 199 -20.46 -9.78 -24.08
CA ASN A 199 -21.85 -9.44 -24.38
C ASN A 199 -22.45 -10.39 -25.42
N GLY A 200 -21.76 -10.70 -26.52
CA GLY A 200 -22.25 -11.70 -27.48
C GLY A 200 -22.42 -13.09 -26.87
N ALA A 201 -21.56 -13.48 -25.92
CA ALA A 201 -21.73 -14.71 -25.16
C ALA A 201 -22.93 -14.67 -24.20
N ILE A 202 -23.23 -13.52 -23.57
CA ILE A 202 -24.46 -13.32 -22.79
C ILE A 202 -25.69 -13.42 -23.70
N GLU A 203 -25.69 -12.73 -24.84
CA GLU A 203 -26.81 -12.70 -25.79
C GLU A 203 -27.13 -14.10 -26.36
N SER A 204 -26.11 -14.93 -26.58
CA SER A 204 -26.24 -16.31 -27.05
C SER A 204 -26.46 -17.35 -25.94
N GLY A 205 -26.52 -16.94 -24.67
CA GLY A 205 -26.72 -17.83 -23.52
C GLY A 205 -25.48 -18.62 -23.08
N GLN A 206 -24.31 -18.34 -23.65
CA GLN A 206 -23.02 -18.96 -23.28
C GLN A 206 -22.37 -18.28 -22.07
N LEU A 207 -23.05 -18.31 -20.92
CA LEU A 207 -22.66 -17.54 -19.73
C LEU A 207 -21.25 -17.87 -19.21
N VAL A 208 -20.81 -19.12 -19.32
CA VAL A 208 -19.45 -19.54 -18.90
C VAL A 208 -18.38 -18.81 -19.72
N HIS A 209 -18.56 -18.73 -21.05
CA HIS A 209 -17.62 -18.02 -21.92
C HIS A 209 -17.59 -16.51 -21.61
N ALA A 210 -18.72 -15.92 -21.25
CA ALA A 210 -18.78 -14.52 -20.84
C ALA A 210 -18.00 -14.26 -19.53
N VAL A 211 -18.13 -15.15 -18.54
CA VAL A 211 -17.36 -15.08 -17.29
C VAL A 211 -15.86 -15.21 -17.58
N ASP A 212 -15.46 -16.22 -18.34
CA ASP A 212 -14.05 -16.45 -18.71
C ASP A 212 -13.47 -15.23 -19.45
N ALA A 213 -14.22 -14.62 -20.35
CA ALA A 213 -13.81 -13.41 -21.06
C ALA A 213 -13.58 -12.24 -20.09
N MET A 214 -14.50 -12.01 -19.15
CA MET A 214 -14.39 -10.90 -18.19
C MET A 214 -13.30 -11.11 -17.15
N ASP A 215 -13.06 -12.35 -16.71
CA ASP A 215 -11.98 -12.66 -15.78
C ASP A 215 -10.59 -12.44 -16.39
N ARG A 216 -10.43 -12.61 -17.71
CA ARG A 216 -9.16 -12.30 -18.41
C ARG A 216 -8.75 -10.84 -18.24
N ILE A 217 -9.68 -9.89 -18.23
CA ILE A 217 -9.37 -8.45 -18.09
C ILE A 217 -9.46 -7.93 -16.67
N ARG A 218 -9.75 -8.79 -15.69
CA ARG A 218 -9.87 -8.40 -14.29
C ARG A 218 -8.60 -7.74 -13.76
N GLY A 219 -8.75 -6.56 -13.16
CA GLY A 219 -7.65 -5.75 -12.62
C GLY A 219 -6.75 -5.09 -13.68
N LEU A 220 -7.05 -5.31 -14.96
CA LEU A 220 -6.36 -4.66 -16.08
C LEU A 220 -7.17 -3.47 -16.59
N ILE A 221 -8.49 -3.64 -16.74
CA ILE A 221 -9.40 -2.67 -17.37
C ILE A 221 -10.65 -2.44 -16.50
N ASP A 222 -10.87 -1.17 -16.17
CA ASP A 222 -12.03 -0.68 -15.40
C ASP A 222 -12.85 0.34 -16.20
N SER A 223 -13.16 -0.01 -17.46
CA SER A 223 -14.07 0.81 -18.26
C SER A 223 -15.52 0.66 -17.78
N GLU A 224 -16.33 1.69 -17.99
CA GLU A 224 -17.77 1.66 -17.67
C GLU A 224 -18.48 0.47 -18.34
N ALA A 225 -18.13 0.18 -19.60
CA ALA A 225 -18.65 -0.98 -20.32
C ALA A 225 -18.26 -2.32 -19.67
N ALA A 226 -17.03 -2.45 -19.16
CA ALA A 226 -16.61 -3.64 -18.44
C ALA A 226 -17.33 -3.78 -17.09
N VAL A 227 -17.56 -2.67 -16.37
CA VAL A 227 -18.35 -2.66 -15.13
C VAL A 227 -19.80 -3.07 -15.39
N ALA A 228 -20.44 -2.51 -16.42
CA ALA A 228 -21.80 -2.87 -16.82
C ALA A 228 -21.92 -4.36 -17.17
N CYS A 229 -20.97 -4.90 -17.96
CA CYS A 229 -20.93 -6.31 -18.31
C CYS A 229 -20.78 -7.22 -17.07
N ARG A 230 -19.88 -6.87 -16.13
CA ARG A 230 -19.74 -7.60 -14.85
C ARG A 230 -21.04 -7.59 -14.04
N ARG A 231 -21.74 -6.47 -13.97
CA ARG A 231 -23.04 -6.36 -13.30
C ARG A 231 -24.09 -7.29 -13.94
N SER A 232 -24.10 -7.42 -15.27
CA SER A 232 -24.96 -8.39 -15.96
C SER A 232 -24.63 -9.84 -15.59
N LEU A 233 -23.35 -10.18 -15.42
CA LEU A 233 -22.95 -11.52 -14.98
C LEU A 233 -23.30 -11.79 -13.51
N GLU A 234 -23.17 -10.78 -12.64
CA GLU A 234 -23.63 -10.86 -11.25
C GLU A 234 -25.16 -11.08 -11.17
N LEU A 235 -25.93 -10.40 -12.03
CA LEU A 235 -27.36 -10.66 -12.20
C LEU A 235 -27.63 -12.11 -12.60
N CYS A 236 -26.91 -12.63 -13.60
CA CYS A 236 -27.02 -14.03 -14.03
C CYS A 236 -26.74 -15.00 -12.87
N GLN A 237 -25.73 -14.73 -12.06
CA GLN A 237 -25.40 -15.56 -10.89
C GLN A 237 -26.50 -15.53 -9.82
N ARG A 238 -27.09 -14.36 -9.55
CA ARG A 238 -28.21 -14.23 -8.61
C ARG A 238 -29.45 -14.97 -9.12
N ILE A 239 -29.75 -14.86 -10.41
CA ILE A 239 -30.83 -15.61 -11.07
C ILE A 239 -30.60 -17.12 -10.90
N ALA A 240 -29.40 -17.63 -11.18
CA ALA A 240 -29.07 -19.04 -11.02
C ALA A 240 -29.26 -19.52 -9.58
N ASN A 241 -28.82 -18.74 -8.60
CA ASN A 241 -29.02 -19.07 -7.17
C ASN A 241 -30.51 -19.06 -6.78
N GLY A 242 -31.27 -18.05 -7.21
CA GLY A 242 -32.71 -17.95 -6.93
C GLY A 242 -33.52 -19.07 -7.57
N LEU A 243 -33.13 -19.55 -8.75
CA LEU A 243 -33.71 -20.74 -9.39
C LEU A 243 -33.47 -22.00 -8.54
N ASN A 244 -32.27 -22.17 -7.99
CA ASN A 244 -31.95 -23.29 -7.08
C ASN A 244 -32.75 -23.21 -5.77
N GLU A 245 -32.95 -22.01 -5.25
CA GLU A 245 -33.76 -21.74 -4.05
C GLU A 245 -35.27 -21.77 -4.31
N CYS A 246 -35.67 -21.92 -5.57
CA CYS A 246 -37.07 -21.95 -5.99
C CYS A 246 -37.87 -20.66 -5.69
N ASP A 247 -37.22 -19.52 -5.48
CA ASP A 247 -37.88 -18.22 -5.28
C ASP A 247 -37.93 -17.43 -6.59
N LEU A 248 -39.07 -17.53 -7.29
CA LEU A 248 -39.19 -17.03 -8.66
C LEU A 248 -39.52 -15.52 -8.75
N ARG A 249 -39.99 -14.90 -7.66
CA ARG A 249 -40.33 -13.47 -7.66
C ARG A 249 -39.10 -12.56 -7.84
N PRO A 250 -38.02 -12.69 -7.04
CA PRO A 250 -36.80 -11.89 -7.24
C PRO A 250 -36.12 -12.27 -8.56
N VAL A 251 -36.17 -13.54 -8.97
CA VAL A 251 -35.64 -14.02 -10.26
C VAL A 251 -36.30 -13.29 -11.44
N LEU A 252 -37.62 -13.12 -11.43
CA LEU A 252 -38.34 -12.40 -12.48
C LEU A 252 -37.96 -10.90 -12.53
N ALA A 253 -37.68 -10.27 -11.39
CA ALA A 253 -37.21 -8.88 -11.35
C ALA A 253 -35.81 -8.76 -11.97
N ASP A 254 -34.88 -9.63 -11.55
CA ASP A 254 -33.51 -9.64 -12.07
C ASP A 254 -33.46 -10.01 -13.57
N LEU A 255 -34.29 -10.95 -14.04
CA LEU A 255 -34.41 -11.30 -15.46
C LEU A 255 -34.88 -10.12 -16.31
N ARG A 256 -35.86 -9.33 -15.83
CA ARG A 256 -36.31 -8.12 -16.54
C ARG A 256 -35.24 -7.04 -16.57
N SER A 257 -34.48 -6.86 -15.49
CA SER A 257 -33.32 -5.97 -15.49
C SER A 257 -32.26 -6.44 -16.48
N LEU A 258 -32.04 -7.75 -16.59
CA LEU A 258 -31.12 -8.32 -17.58
C LEU A 258 -31.62 -8.12 -19.02
N GLN A 259 -32.92 -8.28 -19.28
CA GLN A 259 -33.56 -8.02 -20.58
C GLN A 259 -33.41 -6.56 -21.02
N GLN A 260 -33.49 -5.60 -20.10
CA GLN A 260 -33.27 -4.18 -20.40
C GLN A 260 -31.83 -3.90 -20.84
N ALA A 261 -30.86 -4.64 -20.29
CA ALA A 261 -29.44 -4.51 -20.66
C ALA A 261 -29.09 -5.27 -21.95
N HIS A 262 -29.79 -6.38 -22.24
CA HIS A 262 -29.49 -7.29 -23.36
C HIS A 262 -30.77 -7.61 -24.15
N THR A 263 -31.26 -6.62 -24.91
CA THR A 263 -32.56 -6.69 -25.62
C THR A 263 -32.58 -7.69 -26.78
N SER A 264 -31.42 -8.06 -27.30
CA SER A 264 -31.19 -9.03 -28.38
C SER A 264 -31.21 -10.49 -27.92
N ALA A 265 -31.14 -10.75 -26.61
CA ALA A 265 -31.00 -12.09 -26.06
C ALA A 265 -32.36 -12.81 -25.97
N SER A 266 -32.67 -13.67 -26.96
CA SER A 266 -33.97 -14.37 -27.02
C SER A 266 -34.21 -15.28 -25.81
N TRP A 267 -33.17 -15.97 -25.34
CA TRP A 267 -33.25 -16.89 -24.20
C TRP A 267 -33.71 -16.20 -22.91
N ILE A 268 -33.45 -14.90 -22.74
CA ILE A 268 -33.91 -14.14 -21.56
C ILE A 268 -35.43 -14.00 -21.60
N SER A 269 -35.99 -13.71 -22.77
CA SER A 269 -37.44 -13.58 -22.94
C SER A 269 -38.15 -14.92 -22.70
N GLU A 270 -37.58 -16.00 -23.23
CA GLU A 270 -38.06 -17.38 -23.00
C GLU A 270 -37.97 -17.75 -21.50
N ALA A 271 -36.87 -17.41 -20.83
CA ALA A 271 -36.69 -17.66 -19.40
C ALA A 271 -37.69 -16.85 -18.55
N ILE A 272 -37.99 -15.61 -18.93
CA ILE A 272 -39.03 -14.79 -18.28
C ILE A 272 -40.39 -15.47 -18.42
N GLU A 273 -40.77 -15.91 -19.61
CA GLU A 273 -42.04 -16.59 -19.85
C GLU A 273 -42.14 -17.89 -19.03
N ALA A 274 -41.11 -18.73 -19.07
CA ALA A 274 -41.05 -19.98 -18.31
C ALA A 274 -41.13 -19.76 -16.79
N ALA A 275 -40.43 -18.73 -16.27
CA ALA A 275 -40.48 -18.37 -14.86
C ALA A 275 -41.86 -17.81 -14.44
N GLN A 276 -42.53 -17.06 -15.33
CA GLN A 276 -43.89 -16.57 -15.09
C GLN A 276 -44.91 -17.73 -15.03
N VAL A 277 -44.86 -18.66 -16.00
CA VAL A 277 -45.73 -19.85 -15.99
C VAL A 277 -45.49 -20.68 -14.73
N SER A 278 -44.23 -20.87 -14.35
CA SER A 278 -43.86 -21.61 -13.13
C SER A 278 -44.34 -20.92 -11.85
N GLN A 279 -44.24 -19.59 -11.78
CA GLN A 279 -44.74 -18.80 -10.66
C GLN A 279 -46.27 -18.86 -10.58
N GLN A 280 -46.98 -18.76 -11.70
CA GLN A 280 -48.44 -18.90 -11.76
C GLN A 280 -48.90 -20.28 -11.31
N ALA A 281 -48.23 -21.35 -11.77
CA ALA A 281 -48.52 -22.71 -11.33
C ALA A 281 -48.28 -22.87 -9.82
N ARG A 282 -47.21 -22.27 -9.27
CA ARG A 282 -46.98 -22.23 -7.81
C ARG A 282 -48.06 -21.48 -7.06
N ASP A 283 -48.48 -20.33 -7.56
CA ASP A 283 -49.54 -19.53 -6.93
C ASP A 283 -50.90 -20.27 -6.97
N GLN A 284 -51.22 -20.95 -8.08
CA GLN A 284 -52.39 -21.84 -8.20
C GLN A 284 -52.32 -23.03 -7.23
N LEU A 285 -51.15 -23.67 -7.08
CA LEU A 285 -50.97 -24.76 -6.10
C LEU A 285 -51.06 -24.25 -4.66
N SER A 286 -50.58 -23.03 -4.39
CA SER A 286 -50.68 -22.40 -3.07
C SER A 286 -52.11 -21.98 -2.70
N THR A 287 -52.98 -21.76 -3.70
CA THR A 287 -54.40 -21.43 -3.52
C THR A 287 -55.33 -22.64 -3.64
N SER A 288 -54.82 -23.77 -4.14
CA SER A 288 -55.53 -25.05 -4.24
C SER A 288 -55.75 -25.70 -2.86
N PRO A 289 -56.77 -26.58 -2.69
CA PRO A 289 -56.96 -27.37 -1.47
C PRO A 289 -55.72 -28.15 -0.99
N LEU A 290 -54.79 -28.47 -1.90
CA LEU A 290 -53.51 -29.11 -1.55
C LEU A 290 -52.64 -28.22 -0.64
N SER A 291 -52.79 -26.89 -0.72
CA SER A 291 -52.09 -25.97 0.16
C SER A 291 -52.51 -26.13 1.62
N VAL A 292 -53.73 -26.60 1.90
CA VAL A 292 -54.18 -26.91 3.26
C VAL A 292 -53.37 -28.08 3.84
N LEU A 293 -53.07 -29.10 3.02
CA LEU A 293 -52.21 -30.22 3.43
C LEU A 293 -50.73 -29.80 3.52
N ALA A 294 -50.25 -29.02 2.53
CA ALA A 294 -48.88 -28.51 2.53
C ALA A 294 -48.65 -27.57 3.73
N HIS A 295 -49.58 -26.68 4.06
CA HIS A 295 -49.52 -25.84 5.25
C HIS A 295 -49.66 -26.65 6.53
N ARG A 296 -50.38 -27.78 6.55
CA ARG A 296 -50.44 -28.65 7.74
C ARG A 296 -49.10 -29.35 7.98
N GLU A 297 -48.45 -29.86 6.94
CA GLU A 297 -47.14 -30.51 7.04
C GLU A 297 -46.00 -29.50 7.22
N PHE A 298 -46.03 -28.32 6.57
CA PHE A 298 -45.09 -27.23 6.85
C PHE A 298 -45.31 -26.62 8.24
N ARG A 299 -46.55 -26.54 8.74
CA ARG A 299 -46.83 -26.10 10.11
C ARG A 299 -46.39 -27.16 11.11
N LYS A 300 -46.52 -28.45 10.82
CA LYS A 300 -45.92 -29.53 11.64
C LYS A 300 -44.39 -29.54 11.57
N ALA A 301 -43.77 -29.31 10.41
CA ALA A 301 -42.32 -29.25 10.26
C ALA A 301 -41.74 -27.98 10.89
N ARG A 302 -42.43 -26.85 10.77
CA ARG A 302 -42.09 -25.59 11.42
C ARG A 302 -42.44 -25.58 12.91
N GLN A 303 -43.46 -26.33 13.36
CA GLN A 303 -43.72 -26.62 14.78
C GLN A 303 -42.79 -27.73 15.31
N ALA A 304 -42.20 -28.59 14.48
CA ALA A 304 -41.15 -29.52 14.89
C ALA A 304 -39.77 -28.81 14.94
N ALA A 305 -39.57 -27.78 14.10
CA ALA A 305 -38.42 -26.90 14.15
C ALA A 305 -38.51 -25.85 15.29
N ASN A 306 -39.69 -25.27 15.52
CA ASN A 306 -39.93 -24.28 16.59
C ASN A 306 -40.39 -24.90 17.92
N GLY A 307 -40.92 -26.12 17.92
CA GLY A 307 -41.36 -26.85 19.12
C GLY A 307 -40.26 -27.64 19.81
N ARG A 308 -39.00 -27.52 19.36
CA ARG A 308 -37.81 -27.92 20.13
C ARG A 308 -37.31 -26.80 21.05
N HIS A 309 -38.25 -26.05 21.62
CA HIS A 309 -38.06 -25.08 22.71
C HIS A 309 -39.10 -25.30 23.82
N SER A 310 -39.23 -26.54 24.31
CA SER A 310 -39.23 -26.83 25.75
C SER A 310 -39.11 -28.34 25.91
N ASP A 311 -38.27 -28.76 26.85
CA ASP A 311 -38.02 -30.14 27.28
C ASP A 311 -37.16 -31.03 26.35
N LYS A 312 -35.88 -31.12 26.72
CA LYS A 312 -34.89 -32.10 26.26
C LYS A 312 -35.17 -33.49 26.86
N PRO A 313 -34.97 -34.57 26.08
CA PRO A 313 -34.35 -35.79 26.60
C PRO A 313 -33.03 -36.13 25.87
N PRO A 314 -32.20 -37.02 26.44
CA PRO A 314 -30.75 -36.87 26.43
C PRO A 314 -30.04 -37.91 25.56
N ILE A 315 -29.23 -37.51 24.57
CA ILE A 315 -28.06 -38.28 24.13
C ILE A 315 -26.95 -37.31 23.69
N VAL A 316 -25.90 -37.26 24.52
CA VAL A 316 -24.46 -37.13 24.22
C VAL A 316 -24.07 -36.26 23.02
N THR A 317 -23.94 -34.97 23.26
CA THR A 317 -22.97 -34.12 22.55
C THR A 317 -22.51 -33.07 23.54
N ALA A 318 -21.19 -32.96 23.74
CA ALA A 318 -20.57 -32.22 24.82
C ALA A 318 -21.06 -30.77 24.88
N THR A 319 -21.78 -30.49 25.95
CA THR A 319 -22.32 -29.20 26.37
C THR A 319 -21.19 -28.20 26.60
N ILE A 320 -21.05 -27.20 25.73
CA ILE A 320 -20.50 -25.90 26.17
C ILE A 320 -21.71 -25.10 26.62
N VAL A 321 -21.85 -25.01 27.94
CA VAL A 321 -22.81 -24.16 28.65
C VAL A 321 -22.56 -22.71 28.19
N PRO A 322 -23.57 -21.94 27.76
CA PRO A 322 -23.44 -20.50 27.77
C PRO A 322 -23.42 -20.10 29.24
N GLN A 323 -22.22 -19.91 29.79
CA GLN A 323 -22.10 -19.26 31.08
C GLN A 323 -22.64 -17.85 30.90
N THR A 324 -23.78 -17.60 31.52
CA THR A 324 -24.27 -16.27 31.84
C THR A 324 -23.17 -15.56 32.63
N LEU A 325 -22.32 -14.81 31.92
CA LEU A 325 -21.45 -13.82 32.52
C LEU A 325 -22.33 -12.60 32.77
N GLU A 326 -23.09 -12.64 33.86
CA GLU A 326 -23.36 -11.43 34.65
C GLU A 326 -22.05 -11.04 35.35
N ALA A 327 -21.03 -10.71 34.55
CA ALA A 327 -19.97 -9.86 35.00
C ALA A 327 -20.31 -8.50 34.41
N ILE A 328 -20.57 -7.53 35.27
CA ILE A 328 -20.38 -6.13 34.92
C ILE A 328 -18.90 -6.05 34.55
N VAL A 329 -18.61 -6.15 33.25
CA VAL A 329 -17.24 -6.03 32.74
C VAL A 329 -16.91 -4.55 32.83
N ASP A 330 -16.41 -4.12 34.00
CA ASP A 330 -15.97 -2.74 34.26
C ASP A 330 -14.75 -2.33 33.40
N SER A 331 -14.19 -3.26 32.60
CA SER A 331 -12.98 -3.09 31.81
C SER A 331 -13.09 -3.65 30.39
N VAL A 332 -12.74 -2.89 29.35
CA VAL A 332 -12.65 -3.42 27.98
C VAL A 332 -11.78 -4.70 27.95
N PRO A 333 -12.24 -5.83 27.36
CA PRO A 333 -11.45 -7.05 27.23
C PRO A 333 -10.20 -6.86 26.35
N ASP A 334 -9.21 -7.74 26.50
CA ASP A 334 -8.02 -7.78 25.62
C ASP A 334 -8.36 -8.10 24.15
N ALA A 335 -9.48 -8.80 23.96
CA ALA A 335 -9.92 -9.31 22.68
C ALA A 335 -11.44 -9.28 22.58
N PHE A 336 -11.97 -8.75 21.48
CA PHE A 336 -13.41 -8.70 21.24
C PHE A 336 -13.74 -8.70 19.75
N ALA A 337 -14.94 -9.16 19.41
CA ALA A 337 -15.47 -9.06 18.06
C ALA A 337 -16.17 -7.71 17.88
N LEU A 338 -15.93 -7.05 16.75
CA LEU A 338 -16.56 -5.80 16.39
C LEU A 338 -17.37 -6.00 15.11
N GLN A 339 -18.68 -5.82 15.22
CA GLN A 339 -19.63 -5.82 14.11
C GLN A 339 -20.09 -4.40 13.86
N VAL A 340 -20.05 -4.00 12.59
CA VAL A 340 -20.48 -2.67 12.14
C VAL A 340 -21.33 -2.89 10.90
N ASP A 341 -22.50 -2.25 10.86
CA ASP A 341 -23.38 -2.33 9.68
C ASP A 341 -22.63 -1.93 8.41
N GLY A 342 -22.80 -2.72 7.34
CA GLY A 342 -22.12 -2.47 6.06
C GLY A 342 -20.61 -2.73 6.06
N ALA A 343 -20.04 -3.31 7.13
CA ALA A 343 -18.64 -3.71 7.21
C ALA A 343 -18.50 -5.23 7.40
N PRO A 344 -17.43 -5.86 6.89
CA PRO A 344 -17.10 -7.22 7.28
C PRO A 344 -16.74 -7.26 8.77
N GLY A 345 -17.27 -8.25 9.50
CA GLY A 345 -16.94 -8.45 10.91
C GLY A 345 -15.42 -8.57 11.11
N CYS A 346 -14.92 -7.90 12.15
CA CYS A 346 -13.50 -7.88 12.46
C CYS A 346 -13.24 -8.23 13.92
N PHE A 347 -12.05 -8.75 14.18
CA PHE A 347 -11.62 -9.08 15.53
C PHE A 347 -10.62 -8.05 16.02
N VAL A 348 -10.82 -7.51 17.22
CA VAL A 348 -9.98 -6.48 17.80
C VAL A 348 -9.10 -7.11 18.88
N LEU A 349 -7.80 -6.95 18.76
CA LEU A 349 -6.78 -7.42 19.71
C LEU A 349 -6.06 -6.20 20.29
N ARG A 350 -6.05 -6.07 21.62
CA ARG A 350 -5.43 -4.93 22.33
C ARG A 350 -4.02 -5.22 22.85
N ARG A 351 -3.60 -6.48 22.84
CA ARG A 351 -2.28 -6.91 23.32
C ARG A 351 -1.18 -6.37 22.41
N ASP A 352 -0.03 -6.10 23.00
CA ASP A 352 1.17 -5.68 22.26
C ASP A 352 1.81 -6.82 21.47
N SER A 353 1.48 -8.06 21.76
CA SER A 353 2.03 -9.23 21.06
C SER A 353 0.91 -10.17 20.63
N ILE A 354 1.00 -10.63 19.38
CA ILE A 354 0.09 -11.63 18.79
C ILE A 354 0.91 -12.74 18.14
N THR A 355 0.40 -13.95 18.21
CA THR A 355 1.06 -15.15 17.70
C THR A 355 0.28 -15.78 16.54
N PHE A 356 1.01 -16.24 15.53
CA PHE A 356 0.54 -17.00 14.39
C PHE A 356 1.18 -18.37 14.44
N GLY A 357 0.38 -19.42 14.22
CA GLY A 357 0.93 -20.76 14.13
C GLY A 357 -0.05 -21.77 13.57
N PRO A 358 0.40 -23.01 13.34
CA PRO A 358 -0.42 -24.03 12.71
C PRO A 358 -1.58 -24.46 13.62
N ARG A 359 -2.75 -24.68 13.03
CA ARG A 359 -3.93 -25.19 13.74
C ARG A 359 -3.70 -26.55 14.42
N SER A 360 -2.70 -27.30 13.97
CA SER A 360 -2.32 -28.60 14.53
C SER A 360 -1.35 -28.52 15.71
N ALA A 361 -0.91 -27.34 16.13
CA ALA A 361 -0.04 -27.19 17.30
C ALA A 361 -0.79 -27.54 18.61
N SER A 362 -0.07 -28.11 19.57
CA SER A 362 -0.58 -28.33 20.93
C SER A 362 -0.82 -27.01 21.67
N GLN A 363 -0.07 -25.96 21.32
CA GLN A 363 -0.25 -24.60 21.82
C GLN A 363 -1.24 -23.84 20.94
N LYS A 364 -2.18 -23.13 21.58
CA LYS A 364 -3.07 -22.21 20.84
C LYS A 364 -2.37 -20.91 20.53
N HIS A 365 -2.50 -20.50 19.28
CA HIS A 365 -2.03 -19.22 18.76
C HIS A 365 -3.21 -18.26 18.58
N ASP A 366 -2.96 -16.96 18.62
CA ASP A 366 -4.01 -15.95 18.42
C ASP A 366 -4.61 -16.05 17.01
N VAL A 367 -3.78 -16.43 16.02
CA VAL A 367 -4.19 -16.67 14.64
C VAL A 367 -3.81 -18.07 14.21
N GLU A 368 -4.83 -18.88 13.89
CA GLU A 368 -4.66 -20.25 13.43
C GLU A 368 -4.46 -20.29 11.91
N VAL A 369 -3.35 -20.89 11.51
CA VAL A 369 -2.95 -21.00 10.11
C VAL A 369 -3.23 -22.41 9.60
N ALA A 370 -3.85 -22.51 8.42
CA ALA A 370 -4.23 -23.77 7.80
C ALA A 370 -3.11 -24.29 6.88
N GLY A 371 -2.43 -25.38 7.27
CA GLY A 371 -1.45 -26.06 6.41
C GLY A 371 -0.47 -26.95 7.18
N GLN A 372 0.10 -27.95 6.48
CA GLN A 372 1.32 -28.64 6.92
C GLN A 372 2.52 -27.74 6.56
N ALA A 373 3.42 -27.49 7.52
CA ALA A 373 4.59 -26.60 7.42
C ALA A 373 4.29 -25.08 7.35
N THR A 374 3.70 -24.55 8.42
CA THR A 374 3.60 -23.10 8.66
C THR A 374 4.66 -22.67 9.66
N ALA A 375 5.38 -21.58 9.37
CA ALA A 375 6.31 -20.97 10.31
C ALA A 375 5.57 -20.38 11.53
N LEU A 376 6.15 -20.50 12.72
CA LEU A 376 5.64 -19.80 13.90
C LEU A 376 6.06 -18.34 13.77
N ALA A 377 5.10 -17.42 13.84
CA ALA A 377 5.39 -16.00 13.73
C ALA A 377 4.73 -15.22 14.88
N THR A 378 5.41 -14.19 15.36
CA THR A 378 4.92 -13.28 16.39
C THR A 378 5.04 -11.86 15.87
N ILE A 379 3.97 -11.08 15.98
CA ILE A 379 4.04 -9.63 15.77
C ILE A 379 4.04 -8.98 17.14
N THR A 380 5.06 -8.20 17.42
CA THR A 380 5.18 -7.40 18.64
C THR A 380 5.15 -5.92 18.28
N ARG A 381 4.40 -5.14 19.06
CA ARG A 381 4.34 -3.68 18.98
C ARG A 381 5.31 -3.09 20.00
N GLU A 382 6.27 -2.32 19.52
CA GLU A 382 7.27 -1.62 20.34
C GLU A 382 7.31 -0.15 19.90
N ASP A 383 7.09 0.78 20.82
CA ASP A 383 7.11 2.24 20.55
C ASP A 383 6.24 2.70 19.35
N GLY A 384 5.14 1.98 19.08
CA GLY A 384 4.22 2.25 17.97
C GLY A 384 4.61 1.60 16.63
N ASP A 385 5.77 0.97 16.57
CA ASP A 385 6.25 0.18 15.44
C ASP A 385 5.87 -1.30 15.59
N TYR A 386 5.70 -2.00 14.46
CA TYR A 386 5.32 -3.41 14.44
C TYR A 386 6.46 -4.28 13.92
N ILE A 387 7.00 -5.14 14.78
CA ILE A 387 8.10 -6.05 14.46
C ILE A 387 7.52 -7.45 14.31
N LEU A 388 7.69 -8.03 13.13
CA LEU A 388 7.38 -9.43 12.86
C LEU A 388 8.63 -10.27 13.09
N GLN A 389 8.52 -11.29 13.95
CA GLN A 389 9.56 -12.27 14.24
C GLN A 389 9.06 -13.67 13.93
N SER A 390 9.93 -14.54 13.42
CA SER A 390 9.61 -15.93 13.14
C SER A 390 10.83 -16.82 13.41
N ASP A 391 10.55 -18.04 13.86
CA ASP A 391 11.56 -19.09 14.08
C ASP A 391 12.13 -19.63 12.77
N GLN A 392 11.38 -19.52 11.67
CA GLN A 392 11.75 -19.96 10.34
C GLN A 392 11.71 -18.79 9.34
N PRO A 393 12.47 -18.86 8.23
CA PRO A 393 12.40 -17.84 7.20
C PRO A 393 11.01 -17.77 6.56
N ILE A 394 10.31 -16.65 6.74
CA ILE A 394 9.03 -16.32 6.09
C ILE A 394 9.25 -15.34 4.95
N VAL A 395 8.33 -15.33 3.97
CA VAL A 395 8.45 -14.45 2.79
C VAL A 395 7.68 -13.16 3.04
N ILE A 396 8.36 -12.03 3.00
CA ILE A 396 7.76 -10.69 3.14
C ILE A 396 8.06 -9.89 1.86
N ASN A 397 7.03 -9.57 1.09
CA ASN A 397 7.15 -8.93 -0.23
C ASN A 397 8.20 -9.63 -1.13
N ASN A 398 8.08 -10.96 -1.28
CA ASN A 398 8.99 -11.81 -2.07
C ASN A 398 10.43 -11.89 -1.53
N ARG A 399 10.70 -11.50 -0.28
CA ARG A 399 12.02 -11.62 0.36
C ARG A 399 11.93 -12.45 1.63
N LYS A 400 12.81 -13.46 1.77
CA LYS A 400 12.87 -14.28 2.99
C LYS A 400 13.50 -13.49 4.14
N ALA A 401 12.87 -13.52 5.31
CA ALA A 401 13.37 -12.91 6.54
C ALA A 401 12.86 -13.70 7.77
N THR A 402 13.60 -13.63 8.87
CA THR A 402 13.17 -14.16 10.19
C THR A 402 12.74 -13.05 11.14
N SER A 403 13.14 -11.80 10.86
CA SER A 403 12.70 -10.62 11.60
C SER A 403 12.59 -9.43 10.65
N ARG A 404 11.54 -8.61 10.78
CA ARG A 404 11.35 -7.41 9.97
C ARG A 404 10.40 -6.42 10.63
N LEU A 405 10.74 -5.14 10.52
CA LEU A 405 9.82 -4.02 10.77
C LEU A 405 8.76 -3.97 9.66
N LEU A 406 7.49 -4.16 10.04
CA LEU A 406 6.36 -4.17 9.11
C LEU A 406 5.99 -2.75 8.69
N SER A 407 5.79 -2.58 7.38
CA SER A 407 5.34 -1.33 6.77
C SER A 407 3.95 -1.48 6.16
N HIS A 408 3.22 -0.37 6.05
CA HIS A 408 1.90 -0.36 5.40
C HIS A 408 1.96 -1.03 4.01
N GLY A 409 1.10 -2.02 3.78
CA GLY A 409 0.99 -2.73 2.51
C GLY A 409 1.82 -4.00 2.42
N ASP A 410 2.65 -4.30 3.43
CA ASP A 410 3.46 -5.51 3.45
C ASP A 410 2.60 -6.77 3.35
N ARG A 411 2.98 -7.65 2.44
CA ARG A 411 2.40 -8.99 2.28
C ARG A 411 3.35 -10.01 2.86
N VAL A 412 2.86 -10.76 3.84
CA VAL A 412 3.61 -11.77 4.58
C VAL A 412 3.03 -13.14 4.25
N GLU A 413 3.86 -14.06 3.76
CA GLU A 413 3.50 -15.46 3.52
C GLU A 413 4.05 -16.31 4.67
N LEU A 414 3.13 -16.87 5.46
CA LEU A 414 3.42 -17.76 6.58
C LEU A 414 3.58 -19.22 6.14
N GLY A 415 3.04 -19.57 4.97
CA GLY A 415 3.10 -20.89 4.36
C GLY A 415 2.51 -20.91 2.95
N VAL A 416 2.46 -22.09 2.32
CA VAL A 416 2.10 -22.27 0.88
C VAL A 416 0.74 -21.67 0.50
N ARG A 417 -0.22 -21.63 1.42
CA ARG A 417 -1.58 -21.10 1.18
C ARG A 417 -1.99 -20.02 2.15
N SER A 418 -1.10 -19.62 3.05
CA SER A 418 -1.45 -18.77 4.17
C SER A 418 -0.58 -17.54 4.15
N SER A 419 -1.22 -16.40 3.90
CA SER A 419 -0.58 -15.11 3.87
C SER A 419 -1.47 -14.08 4.51
N PHE A 420 -0.91 -12.98 4.97
CA PHE A 420 -1.68 -11.82 5.37
C PHE A 420 -1.12 -10.54 4.75
N LYS A 421 -1.98 -9.52 4.67
CA LYS A 421 -1.59 -8.17 4.32
C LYS A 421 -1.65 -7.30 5.57
N PHE A 422 -0.55 -6.64 5.88
CA PHE A 422 -0.46 -5.67 6.96
C PHE A 422 -0.75 -4.27 6.43
N SER A 423 -1.48 -3.45 7.18
CA SER A 423 -1.79 -2.07 6.81
C SER A 423 -1.91 -1.18 8.04
N LEU A 424 -1.42 0.06 7.89
CA LEU A 424 -1.64 1.18 8.81
C LEU A 424 -2.53 2.21 8.09
N PRO A 425 -3.88 2.12 8.21
CA PRO A 425 -4.78 2.91 7.35
C PRO A 425 -4.75 4.40 7.65
N CYS A 426 -4.55 4.79 8.91
CA CYS A 426 -4.65 6.16 9.38
C CYS A 426 -3.32 6.62 9.99
N ALA A 427 -2.72 7.70 9.47
CA ALA A 427 -1.46 8.23 9.99
C ALA A 427 -1.54 8.78 11.43
N ALA A 428 -2.75 9.12 11.89
CA ALA A 428 -3.00 9.61 13.25
C ALA A 428 -3.23 8.49 14.28
N SER A 429 -3.22 7.23 13.85
CA SER A 429 -3.40 6.07 14.71
C SER A 429 -2.25 5.09 14.51
N SER A 430 -1.73 4.55 15.60
CA SER A 430 -0.79 3.44 15.60
C SER A 430 -1.50 2.08 15.51
N SER A 431 -2.83 2.06 15.40
CA SER A 431 -3.58 0.82 15.22
C SER A 431 -3.38 0.26 13.81
N ALA A 432 -3.18 -1.05 13.71
CA ALA A 432 -2.94 -1.74 12.44
C ALA A 432 -4.10 -2.66 12.06
N VAL A 433 -4.21 -2.97 10.77
CA VAL A 433 -5.17 -3.94 10.24
C VAL A 433 -4.43 -5.05 9.52
N ILE A 434 -4.79 -6.29 9.85
CA ILE A 434 -4.29 -7.50 9.22
C ILE A 434 -5.44 -8.17 8.47
N GLU A 435 -5.28 -8.31 7.15
CA GLU A 435 -6.20 -9.05 6.28
C GLU A 435 -5.62 -10.43 5.99
N LEU A 436 -6.30 -11.46 6.49
CA LEU A 436 -5.90 -12.86 6.40
C LEU A 436 -6.37 -13.49 5.08
N THR A 437 -5.46 -14.20 4.41
CA THR A 437 -5.73 -15.01 3.22
C THR A 437 -5.28 -16.44 3.48
N GLY A 438 -6.21 -17.40 3.42
CA GLY A 438 -5.93 -18.82 3.69
C GLY A 438 -5.46 -19.13 5.13
N CYS A 439 -5.75 -18.23 6.07
CA CYS A 439 -5.67 -18.42 7.52
C CYS A 439 -6.91 -17.80 8.16
N SER A 440 -7.20 -18.16 9.40
CA SER A 440 -8.37 -17.67 10.13
C SER A 440 -7.98 -17.20 11.51
N GLY A 441 -8.44 -16.01 11.86
CA GLY A 441 -8.34 -15.49 13.20
C GLY A 441 -9.35 -16.17 14.14
N PRO A 442 -9.46 -15.66 15.38
CA PRO A 442 -10.45 -16.13 16.33
C PRO A 442 -11.86 -16.09 15.72
N GLN A 443 -12.66 -17.11 16.03
CA GLN A 443 -14.02 -17.29 15.48
C GLN A 443 -14.12 -17.35 13.94
N GLY A 444 -13.02 -17.62 13.23
CA GLY A 444 -13.04 -17.75 11.77
C GLY A 444 -12.97 -16.41 11.01
N GLY A 445 -12.77 -15.29 11.73
CA GLY A 445 -12.64 -13.97 11.13
C GLY A 445 -11.42 -13.86 10.23
N ARG A 446 -11.56 -13.15 9.10
CA ARG A 446 -10.45 -12.90 8.15
C ARG A 446 -9.79 -11.53 8.33
N ARG A 447 -10.32 -10.69 9.22
CA ARG A 447 -9.81 -9.34 9.46
C ARG A 447 -9.54 -9.16 10.95
N LEU A 448 -8.31 -8.79 11.27
CA LEU A 448 -7.87 -8.47 12.62
C LEU A 448 -7.50 -7.00 12.69
N VAL A 449 -7.80 -6.36 13.80
CA VAL A 449 -7.36 -5.00 14.14
C VAL A 449 -6.47 -5.10 15.37
N LEU A 450 -5.23 -4.65 15.23
CA LEU A 450 -4.30 -4.49 16.35
C LEU A 450 -4.55 -3.11 16.93
N PHE A 451 -5.35 -3.07 17.98
CA PHE A 451 -5.81 -1.84 18.60
C PHE A 451 -4.72 -1.29 19.53
N ASP A 452 -4.41 -0.01 19.37
CA ASP A 452 -3.52 0.73 20.26
C ASP A 452 -4.29 1.90 20.89
N ASN A 453 -4.36 3.02 20.18
CA ASN A 453 -4.95 4.26 20.69
C ASN A 453 -6.37 4.51 20.16
N ALA A 454 -6.62 4.32 18.86
CA ALA A 454 -7.89 4.65 18.22
C ALA A 454 -8.15 3.87 16.92
N LEU A 455 -9.41 3.52 16.69
CA LEU A 455 -9.90 2.83 15.50
C LEU A 455 -10.87 3.74 14.74
N VAL A 456 -10.61 3.94 13.45
CA VAL A 456 -11.47 4.76 12.57
C VAL A 456 -12.43 3.88 11.79
N ILE A 457 -13.73 4.17 11.86
CA ILE A 457 -14.80 3.58 11.07
C ILE A 457 -15.26 4.62 10.05
N ALA A 458 -15.12 4.33 8.76
CA ALA A 458 -15.60 5.21 7.69
C ALA A 458 -15.68 4.47 6.35
N ASN A 459 -16.40 5.05 5.38
CA ASN A 459 -16.45 4.57 4.00
C ASN A 459 -15.27 5.07 3.14
N ASN A 460 -14.02 4.90 3.61
CA ASN A 460 -12.85 5.33 2.85
C ASN A 460 -11.64 4.41 3.05
N ALA A 461 -10.60 4.61 2.24
CA ALA A 461 -9.43 3.75 2.28
C ALA A 461 -8.60 3.88 3.58
N ALA A 462 -8.71 5.02 4.25
CA ALA A 462 -7.96 5.39 5.45
C ALA A 462 -8.62 4.91 6.77
N SER A 463 -9.71 4.16 6.69
CA SER A 463 -10.39 3.59 7.86
C SER A 463 -9.88 2.19 8.20
N HIS A 464 -9.89 1.89 9.50
CA HIS A 464 -9.56 0.56 10.02
C HIS A 464 -10.68 -0.43 9.77
N VAL A 465 -11.93 0.05 9.91
CA VAL A 465 -13.15 -0.68 9.57
C VAL A 465 -13.89 0.10 8.50
N ARG A 466 -13.96 -0.50 7.31
CA ARG A 466 -14.67 0.07 6.17
C ARG A 466 -16.12 -0.36 6.22
N SER A 467 -17.00 0.59 6.53
CA SER A 467 -18.45 0.43 6.41
C SER A 467 -18.93 1.17 5.17
N SER A 468 -19.68 0.50 4.30
CA SER A 468 -20.34 1.14 3.17
C SER A 468 -21.56 1.98 3.57
N MET A 469 -22.03 1.82 4.81
CA MET A 469 -23.22 2.48 5.34
C MET A 469 -22.89 3.72 6.19
N ALA A 470 -21.64 3.91 6.60
CA ALA A 470 -21.24 5.08 7.40
C ALA A 470 -21.17 6.34 6.52
N SER A 471 -22.11 7.27 6.70
CA SER A 471 -22.07 8.60 6.07
C SER A 471 -20.94 9.47 6.62
N ASP A 472 -20.76 9.46 7.95
CA ASP A 472 -19.72 10.20 8.64
C ASP A 472 -18.63 9.28 9.21
N PRO A 473 -17.37 9.75 9.31
CA PRO A 473 -16.31 9.02 9.97
C PRO A 473 -16.49 9.03 11.50
N TYR A 474 -16.33 7.87 12.14
CA TYR A 474 -16.35 7.71 13.59
C TYR A 474 -15.01 7.18 14.10
N VAL A 475 -14.64 7.59 15.32
CA VAL A 475 -13.45 7.11 16.02
C VAL A 475 -13.87 6.36 17.27
N LEU A 476 -13.49 5.09 17.36
CA LEU A 476 -13.56 4.27 18.57
C LEU A 476 -12.24 4.40 19.32
N PHE A 477 -12.30 4.63 20.62
CA PHE A 477 -11.15 4.76 21.49
C PHE A 477 -11.47 4.22 22.89
N VAL A 478 -10.44 3.90 23.67
CA VAL A 478 -10.60 3.49 25.07
C VAL A 478 -10.24 4.65 25.97
N ARG A 479 -11.16 5.01 26.87
CA ARG A 479 -10.94 6.04 27.90
C ARG A 479 -11.54 5.57 29.21
N ASP A 480 -10.82 5.75 30.31
CA ASP A 480 -11.24 5.30 31.64
C ASP A 480 -11.67 3.83 31.65
N ASN A 481 -10.91 3.01 30.89
CA ASN A 481 -11.14 1.58 30.68
C ASN A 481 -12.51 1.21 30.07
N ARG A 482 -13.15 2.15 29.38
CA ARG A 482 -14.42 1.97 28.65
C ARG A 482 -14.23 2.25 27.17
N LEU A 483 -14.90 1.46 26.34
CA LEU A 483 -14.93 1.68 24.90
C LEU A 483 -15.91 2.82 24.61
N GLN A 484 -15.43 3.84 23.92
CA GLN A 484 -16.22 5.01 23.53
C GLN A 484 -16.08 5.24 22.03
N ALA A 485 -17.11 5.83 21.44
CA ALA A 485 -17.11 6.25 20.05
C ALA A 485 -17.50 7.72 19.94
N ARG A 486 -16.93 8.43 18.98
CA ARG A 486 -17.36 9.80 18.66
C ARG A 486 -17.21 10.09 17.16
N PRO A 487 -17.97 11.05 16.61
CA PRO A 487 -17.71 11.55 15.27
C PRO A 487 -16.28 12.10 15.16
N MET A 488 -15.60 11.79 14.05
CA MET A 488 -14.28 12.32 13.76
C MET A 488 -14.40 13.79 13.35
N ASP A 489 -13.54 14.65 13.91
CA ASP A 489 -13.50 16.06 13.50
C ASP A 489 -12.92 16.15 12.08
N THR A 490 -13.78 16.52 11.12
CA THR A 490 -13.40 16.72 9.71
C THR A 490 -12.97 18.16 9.40
N GLY A 491 -12.75 18.99 10.43
CA GLY A 491 -12.32 20.39 10.31
C GLY A 491 -13.46 21.39 10.09
N LYS A 492 -14.72 20.96 10.21
CA LYS A 492 -15.93 21.81 10.04
C LYS A 492 -16.69 22.11 11.35
N GLY A 493 -16.21 21.65 12.49
CA GLY A 493 -16.84 21.90 13.79
C GLY A 493 -16.18 21.13 14.94
N LYS A 494 -16.56 21.41 16.19
CA LYS A 494 -16.05 20.68 17.35
C LYS A 494 -16.36 19.18 17.23
N ALA A 495 -15.38 18.32 17.56
CA ALA A 495 -15.60 16.89 17.73
C ALA A 495 -16.83 16.62 18.61
N GLY A 496 -17.71 15.71 18.16
CA GLY A 496 -18.93 15.36 18.89
C GLY A 496 -18.64 14.75 20.26
N GLU A 497 -19.63 14.79 21.15
CA GLU A 497 -19.51 14.19 22.48
C GLU A 497 -19.32 12.66 22.37
N PRO A 498 -18.43 12.06 23.19
CA PRO A 498 -18.25 10.62 23.22
C PRO A 498 -19.51 9.87 23.68
N VAL A 499 -19.87 8.83 22.93
CA VAL A 499 -20.94 7.88 23.25
C VAL A 499 -20.30 6.58 23.76
N PRO A 500 -20.73 6.02 24.90
CA PRO A 500 -20.24 4.74 25.38
C PRO A 500 -20.69 3.59 24.46
N VAL A 501 -19.78 2.67 24.16
CA VAL A 501 -20.07 1.42 23.43
C VAL A 501 -20.11 0.28 24.44
N GLU A 502 -21.31 -0.07 24.87
CA GLU A 502 -21.53 -1.19 25.80
C GLU A 502 -21.36 -2.53 25.08
N PHE A 503 -20.74 -3.49 25.74
CA PHE A 503 -20.57 -4.83 25.19
C PHE A 503 -21.92 -5.54 25.07
N ASP A 504 -22.08 -6.30 23.98
CA ASP A 504 -23.26 -7.10 23.64
C ASP A 504 -24.55 -6.28 23.48
N ARG A 505 -24.43 -4.97 23.29
CA ARG A 505 -25.53 -4.06 22.99
C ARG A 505 -25.25 -3.27 21.72
N PRO A 506 -26.21 -3.17 20.78
CA PRO A 506 -26.06 -2.31 19.62
C PRO A 506 -26.08 -0.85 20.04
N VAL A 507 -25.11 -0.09 19.54
CA VAL A 507 -25.05 1.36 19.68
C VAL A 507 -25.15 1.99 18.31
N LEU A 508 -26.10 2.91 18.16
CA LEU A 508 -26.33 3.65 16.93
C LEU A 508 -25.35 4.83 16.87
N LEU A 509 -24.48 4.85 15.86
CA LEU A 509 -23.54 5.93 15.57
C LEU A 509 -23.94 6.57 14.24
N GLY A 510 -24.80 7.59 14.29
CA GLY A 510 -25.39 8.19 13.09
C GLY A 510 -26.29 7.20 12.37
N ASP A 511 -25.82 6.67 11.25
CA ASP A 511 -26.52 5.74 10.35
C ASP A 511 -26.04 4.29 10.42
N ILE A 512 -25.09 3.97 11.30
CA ILE A 512 -24.57 2.61 11.48
C ILE A 512 -24.80 2.09 12.89
N ASN A 513 -25.19 0.82 13.01
CA ASN A 513 -25.12 0.11 14.29
C ASN A 513 -23.74 -0.50 14.48
N VAL A 514 -23.23 -0.36 15.70
CA VAL A 514 -21.99 -0.98 16.15
C VAL A 514 -22.30 -1.89 17.34
N VAL A 515 -21.82 -3.13 17.27
CA VAL A 515 -21.89 -4.12 18.36
C VAL A 515 -20.48 -4.59 18.66
N ALA A 516 -20.05 -4.41 19.91
CA ALA A 516 -18.83 -5.01 20.42
C ALA A 516 -19.20 -6.21 21.29
N SER A 517 -18.69 -7.41 21.00
CA SER A 517 -18.98 -8.62 21.77
C SER A 517 -17.71 -9.17 22.39
N ALA A 518 -17.75 -9.41 23.69
CA ALA A 518 -16.61 -9.96 24.41
C ALA A 518 -16.32 -11.36 23.87
N VAL A 519 -15.05 -11.64 23.56
CA VAL A 519 -14.65 -12.97 23.11
C VAL A 519 -13.78 -13.61 24.16
N ASN A 520 -14.28 -14.71 24.69
CA ASN A 520 -13.54 -15.49 25.67
C ASN A 520 -12.42 -16.28 24.95
N VAL A 521 -11.25 -15.66 24.86
CA VAL A 521 -10.06 -16.29 24.27
C VAL A 521 -9.49 -17.37 25.20
N ASP A 522 -9.75 -17.28 26.52
CA ASP A 522 -9.17 -18.17 27.53
C ASP A 522 -10.06 -19.35 27.97
N ALA A 523 -11.38 -19.33 27.74
CA ALA A 523 -12.30 -20.40 28.17
C ALA A 523 -12.04 -21.79 27.55
N ARG A 524 -11.07 -21.93 26.64
CA ARG A 524 -10.64 -23.23 26.12
C ARG A 524 -9.24 -23.65 26.59
N ARG A 525 -8.69 -23.06 27.65
CA ARG A 525 -7.40 -23.45 28.27
C ARG A 525 -7.54 -24.48 29.41
N ASN A 526 -8.75 -24.75 29.90
CA ASN A 526 -9.01 -25.67 31.03
C ASN A 526 -9.80 -26.94 30.65
N VAL A 527 -9.63 -27.47 29.43
CA VAL A 527 -10.11 -28.83 29.07
C VAL A 527 -8.96 -29.62 28.51
#